data_AF-A0A166PE18-F1
#
_entry.id   AF-A0A166PE18-F1
#
_cell.length_a   1.000
_cell.length_b   1.000
_cell.length_c   1.000
_cell.angle_alpha   90.00
_cell.angle_beta   90.00
_cell.angle_gamma   90.00
#
_symmetry.space_group_name_H-M   'P 1'
#
loop_
_entity.id
_entity.type
_entity.pdbx_description
1 polymer ?
#
loop_
_entity_poly.entity_id
_entity_poly.type
_entity_poly.pdbx_seq_one_letter_code
_entity_poly.pdbx_strand_id
1 'polypeptide(L)' 'MTGPVRQVAAARMRTAAASTWRAELRGVLILDAQGAPERVVVAFADEAAARSWAEAHQVGAYRIVPAELAEPSW' A
#
# COMPACT_ATOMS: atom_id res chain seq x y z
N MET A 1 12.69 52.48 -7.02
CA MET A 1 11.65 51.76 -6.24
C MET A 1 12.01 50.28 -6.21
N THR A 2 12.54 49.86 -5.06
CA THR A 2 12.48 48.52 -4.41
C THR A 2 11.27 47.69 -4.86
N GLY A 3 11.26 46.39 -5.17
CA GLY A 3 12.16 45.23 -5.14
C GLY A 3 11.24 43.99 -5.40
N PRO A 4 11.72 42.82 -5.87
CA PRO A 4 10.85 41.72 -6.28
C PRO A 4 10.21 41.02 -5.07
N VAL A 5 8.88 41.04 -4.97
CA VAL A 5 8.17 40.35 -3.89
C VAL A 5 8.03 38.86 -4.21
N ARG A 6 9.06 38.13 -3.80
CA ARG A 6 8.97 36.93 -2.94
C ARG A 6 8.08 35.78 -3.43
N GLN A 7 8.65 34.91 -4.27
CA GLN A 7 8.31 33.48 -4.31
C GLN A 7 8.52 32.87 -2.91
N VAL A 8 7.48 32.74 -2.09
CA VAL A 8 7.44 31.76 -1.00
C VAL A 8 5.99 31.35 -0.74
N ALA A 9 5.45 30.45 -1.56
CA ALA A 9 4.22 29.73 -1.25
C ALA A 9 4.43 28.21 -1.33
N ALA A 10 5.67 27.73 -1.19
CA ALA A 10 6.04 26.32 -1.22
C ALA A 10 6.36 25.74 0.17
N ALA A 11 5.77 26.30 1.24
CA ALA A 11 6.11 25.91 2.61
C ALA A 11 4.88 25.88 3.52
N ARG A 12 3.93 24.96 3.28
CA ARG A 12 2.99 24.49 4.34
C ARG A 12 2.08 23.30 3.98
N MET A 13 2.57 22.33 3.22
CA MET A 13 1.89 21.02 3.09
C MET A 13 2.89 19.88 3.32
N ARG A 14 3.49 19.81 4.53
CA ARG A 14 4.35 18.68 4.93
C ARG A 14 4.03 18.08 6.30
N THR A 15 2.85 18.35 6.85
CA THR A 15 2.48 17.85 8.19
C THR A 15 1.00 17.47 8.28
N ALA A 16 0.47 16.83 7.23
CA ALA A 16 -0.83 16.15 7.27
C ALA A 16 -0.80 14.73 6.67
N ALA A 17 0.39 14.23 6.27
CA ALA A 17 0.52 12.90 5.67
C ALA A 17 0.84 11.80 6.70
N ALA A 18 1.17 12.14 7.94
CA ALA A 18 1.50 11.14 8.97
C ALA A 18 0.26 10.55 9.66
N SER A 19 -0.87 11.26 9.68
CA SER A 19 -2.09 10.82 10.40
C SER A 19 -3.19 10.25 9.50
N THR A 20 -3.05 10.36 8.18
CA THR A 20 -3.89 9.65 7.19
C THR A 20 -3.30 8.28 6.82
N TRP A 21 -2.18 7.88 7.43
CA TRP A 21 -1.44 6.63 7.15
C TRP A 21 -2.15 5.37 7.66
N ARG A 22 -3.37 5.48 8.22
CA ARG A 22 -4.28 4.34 8.34
C ARG A 22 -5.21 4.24 7.12
N ALA A 23 -4.68 4.46 5.92
CA ALA A 23 -5.27 3.76 4.79
C ALA A 23 -5.15 2.28 5.15
N GLU A 24 -6.27 1.56 5.29
CA GLU A 24 -6.28 0.13 5.58
C GLU A 24 -5.50 -0.58 4.47
N LEU A 25 -4.19 -0.69 4.66
CA LEU A 25 -3.31 -1.32 3.71
C LEU A 25 -3.83 -2.74 3.49
N ARG A 26 -3.79 -3.18 2.24
CA ARG A 26 -4.17 -4.54 1.87
C ARG A 26 -2.90 -5.34 1.57
N GLY A 27 -3.00 -6.64 1.76
CA GLY A 27 -1.99 -7.61 1.39
C GLY A 27 -2.57 -8.66 0.45
N VAL A 28 -1.70 -9.27 -0.35
CA VAL A 28 -1.99 -10.44 -1.18
C VAL A 28 -1.34 -11.64 -0.50
N LEU A 29 -2.16 -12.53 0.02
CA LEU A 29 -1.77 -13.83 0.54
C LEU A 29 -1.73 -14.82 -0.63
N ILE A 30 -0.53 -15.26 -1.00
CA ILE A 30 -0.27 -16.27 -2.03
C ILE A 30 -0.43 -17.65 -1.41
N LEU A 31 -1.15 -18.52 -2.10
CA LEU A 31 -1.41 -19.88 -1.67
C LEU A 31 -0.66 -20.89 -2.55
N ASP A 32 -0.21 -21.97 -1.94
CA ASP A 32 0.34 -23.12 -2.65
C ASP A 32 -0.77 -23.94 -3.35
N ALA A 33 -0.38 -25.02 -4.04
CA ALA A 33 -1.32 -25.89 -4.75
C ALA A 33 -2.27 -26.68 -3.82
N GLN A 34 -1.99 -26.73 -2.52
CA GLN A 34 -2.81 -27.35 -1.48
C GLN A 34 -3.68 -26.31 -0.75
N GLY A 35 -3.59 -25.04 -1.13
CA GLY A 35 -4.33 -23.93 -0.53
C GLY A 35 -3.71 -23.41 0.78
N ALA A 36 -2.48 -23.78 1.11
CA ALA A 36 -1.77 -23.29 2.29
C ALA A 36 -1.06 -21.95 2.01
N PRO A 37 -0.98 -21.05 3.01
CA PRO A 37 -0.18 -19.82 2.94
C PRO A 37 1.29 -20.08 2.56
N GLU A 38 1.74 -19.54 1.44
CA GLU A 38 3.16 -19.62 1.02
C GLU A 38 3.89 -18.29 1.25
N ARG A 39 3.26 -17.18 0.89
CA ARG A 39 3.87 -15.85 0.95
C ARG A 39 2.81 -14.77 1.10
N VAL A 40 3.18 -13.66 1.74
CA VAL A 40 2.35 -12.46 1.80
C VAL A 40 3.09 -11.27 1.21
N VAL A 41 2.41 -10.50 0.36
CA VAL A 41 2.89 -9.22 -0.17
C VAL A 41 1.98 -8.12 0.36
N VAL A 42 2.53 -7.06 0.94
CA VAL A 42 1.76 -6.01 1.64
C VAL A 42 1.96 -4.63 1.00
N ALA A 43 1.35 -3.62 1.62
CA ALA A 43 1.44 -2.21 1.24
C ALA A 43 0.68 -1.83 -0.04
N PHE A 44 -0.43 -2.51 -0.32
CA PHE A 44 -1.38 -2.07 -1.35
C PHE A 44 -2.33 -1.01 -0.79
N ALA A 45 -2.57 0.05 -1.58
CA ALA A 45 -3.47 1.14 -1.20
C ALA A 45 -4.94 0.71 -1.14
N ASP A 46 -5.33 -0.27 -1.95
CA ASP A 46 -6.69 -0.82 -2.04
C ASP A 46 -6.68 -2.24 -2.64
N GLU A 47 -7.87 -2.87 -2.69
CA GLU A 47 -8.07 -4.22 -3.23
C GLU A 47 -7.79 -4.31 -4.74
N ALA A 48 -8.11 -3.26 -5.50
CA ALA A 48 -7.92 -3.27 -6.95
C ALA A 48 -6.43 -3.24 -7.29
N ALA A 49 -5.63 -2.44 -6.59
CA ALA A 49 -4.18 -2.43 -6.69
C ALA A 49 -3.56 -3.80 -6.36
N ALA A 50 -4.04 -4.45 -5.29
CA ALA A 50 -3.62 -5.80 -4.90
C ALA A 50 -3.96 -6.86 -5.98
N ARG A 51 -5.17 -6.79 -6.56
CA ARG A 51 -5.60 -7.67 -7.65
C ARG A 51 -4.79 -7.47 -8.92
N SER A 52 -4.62 -6.23 -9.37
CA SER A 52 -3.82 -5.93 -10.57
C SER A 52 -2.37 -6.37 -10.42
N TRP A 53 -1.78 -6.26 -9.22
CA TRP A 53 -0.46 -6.81 -8.94
C TRP A 53 -0.43 -8.34 -9.08
N ALA A 54 -1.42 -9.04 -8.51
CA ALA A 54 -1.50 -10.50 -8.58
C ALA A 54 -1.64 -11.00 -10.03
N GLU A 55 -2.46 -10.31 -10.83
CA GLU A 55 -2.62 -10.59 -12.26
C GLU A 55 -1.32 -10.33 -13.04
N ALA A 56 -0.66 -9.19 -12.80
CA ALA A 56 0.58 -8.83 -13.47
C ALA A 56 1.73 -9.82 -13.17
N HIS A 57 1.73 -10.43 -11.98
CA HIS A 57 2.70 -11.44 -11.58
C HIS A 57 2.22 -12.89 -11.78
N GLN A 58 1.09 -13.08 -12.46
CA GLN A 58 0.54 -14.39 -12.80
C GLN A 58 0.36 -15.29 -11.56
N VAL A 59 -0.04 -14.71 -10.44
CA VAL A 59 -0.28 -15.43 -9.19
C VAL A 59 -1.53 -16.29 -9.36
N GLY A 60 -1.35 -17.62 -9.38
CA GLY A 60 -2.42 -18.56 -9.69
C GLY A 60 -3.48 -18.71 -8.60
N ALA A 61 -3.10 -18.68 -7.32
CA ALA A 61 -4.01 -18.78 -6.19
C ALA A 61 -3.64 -17.74 -5.13
N TYR A 62 -4.57 -16.84 -4.83
CA TYR A 62 -4.35 -15.81 -3.81
C TYR A 62 -5.63 -15.39 -3.11
N ARG A 63 -5.46 -14.75 -1.94
CA ARG A 63 -6.51 -14.04 -1.20
C ARG A 63 -6.05 -12.63 -0.89
N ILE A 64 -6.97 -11.66 -0.92
CA ILE A 64 -6.69 -10.30 -0.47
C ILE A 64 -7.07 -10.20 0.99
N VAL A 65 -6.14 -9.74 1.81
CA VAL A 65 -6.27 -9.68 3.27
C VAL A 65 -6.00 -8.25 3.76
N PRO A 66 -6.58 -7.82 4.89
CA PRO A 66 -6.11 -6.64 5.61
C PRO A 66 -4.63 -6.77 5.97
N ALA A 67 -3.88 -5.67 5.94
CA ALA A 67 -2.45 -5.67 6.23
C ALA A 67 -2.11 -6.16 7.65
N GLU A 68 -3.00 -5.97 8.61
CA GLU A 68 -2.85 -6.49 9.99
C GLU A 68 -2.78 -8.04 10.03
N LEU A 69 -3.47 -8.72 9.11
CA LEU A 69 -3.38 -10.19 8.95
C LEU A 69 -2.24 -10.61 8.02
N ALA A 70 -1.63 -9.63 7.35
CA ALA A 70 -0.61 -9.84 6.35
C ALA A 70 0.80 -9.76 6.97
N GLU A 71 0.90 -9.25 8.20
CA GLU A 71 2.10 -9.37 9.03
C GLU A 71 2.21 -10.82 9.51
N PRO A 72 3.25 -11.55 9.09
CA PRO A 72 3.40 -12.93 9.53
C PRO A 72 3.84 -12.89 11.00
N SER A 73 2.93 -13.21 11.91
CA SER A 73 3.24 -13.39 13.33
C SER A 73 3.94 -14.75 13.51
N TRP A 74 5.27 -14.78 13.35
CA TRP A 74 6.16 -15.86 13.75
C TRP A 74 7.32 -15.31 14.59
#